data_AF-A0A518GT88-F1
#
_entry.id   AF-A0A518GT88-F1
#
_cell.length_a   1.000
_cell.length_b   1.000
_cell.length_c   1.000
_cell.angle_alpha   90.00
_cell.angle_beta   90.00
_cell.angle_gamma   90.00
#
_symmetry.space_group_name_H-M   'P 1'
#
loop_
_entity.id
_entity.type
_entity.pdbx_description
1 polymer ?
#
loop_
_entity_poly.entity_id
_entity_poly.type
_entity_poly.pdbx_seq_one_letter_code
_entity_poly.pdbx_strand_id
1 'polypeptide(L)'
;MKMSPASLPDNRIADWQDDRGVNLNVSSWMIRSILIIWLTASGTVLLGSGQAQAIDRVVLQQPAGGGQIAITGTILDYTGESITIRPRQGGTIARHVSSDVIEVTTEYLPEHQLAIDLMSRGDWKAARAQLTATVEKEDRLWVRRIILSQLVRCAAALDEPLAAGRYFAALVQSDPQTIHAHVAPLDWTDHIPDEPLLLQAQQWLKSSHRLTRLLGASHVLRDHNLGPQAVAELQIILRSDEITARTLAQGQLWKHRLNALELTSTEVARWEETIRSWPDRLQPGAWTVIARGHEHFGQWPQAAAAWIRLPVAFPDVDALAAYAGLRGAIAFQEAGQFAAARTMGEEISQRFASTRHGKDATNWLKTLK
;
A
#
# COMPACT_ATOMS: atom_id res chain seq x y z
N MET A 1 5.08 65.00 -31.73
CA MET A 1 6.49 64.56 -31.79
C MET A 1 6.63 63.39 -30.82
N LYS A 2 6.37 62.15 -31.25
CA LYS A 2 7.29 61.11 -31.78
C LYS A 2 8.22 60.47 -30.72
N MET A 3 8.04 59.14 -30.58
CA MET A 3 8.96 58.07 -30.12
C MET A 3 9.28 58.01 -28.61
N SER A 4 9.44 56.86 -27.95
CA SER A 4 9.33 55.41 -28.24
C SER A 4 9.44 54.67 -26.88
N PRO A 5 8.87 53.47 -26.68
CA PRO A 5 9.05 52.71 -25.43
C PRO A 5 10.37 51.92 -25.42
N ALA A 6 11.08 51.93 -24.29
CA ALA A 6 12.38 51.29 -24.10
C ALA A 6 12.22 49.82 -23.63
N SER A 7 12.61 48.93 -24.55
CA SER A 7 13.39 47.69 -24.37
C SER A 7 13.18 46.83 -23.11
N LEU A 8 12.51 45.68 -23.31
CA LEU A 8 12.72 44.44 -22.57
C LEU A 8 14.16 43.93 -22.75
N PRO A 9 14.84 43.44 -21.70
CA PRO A 9 16.03 42.62 -21.86
C PRO A 9 15.69 41.14 -21.96
N ASP A 10 15.99 40.61 -23.14
CA ASP A 10 16.76 39.40 -23.40
C ASP A 10 16.21 38.04 -22.91
N ASN A 11 15.44 37.41 -23.81
CA ASN A 11 15.16 35.98 -23.81
C ASN A 11 16.44 35.19 -24.05
N ARG A 12 17.12 34.80 -22.98
CA ARG A 12 18.00 33.61 -22.99
C ARG A 12 17.22 32.43 -22.44
N ILE A 13 16.48 31.80 -23.35
CA ILE A 13 16.07 30.40 -23.23
C ILE A 13 17.37 29.61 -23.15
N ALA A 14 17.76 29.25 -21.92
CA ALA A 14 18.79 28.26 -21.73
C ALA A 14 18.19 26.91 -22.17
N ASP A 15 18.85 26.32 -23.17
CA ASP A 15 18.69 24.94 -23.60
C ASP A 15 18.57 24.00 -22.39
N TRP A 16 17.35 23.51 -22.17
CA TRP A 16 17.09 22.27 -21.44
C TRP A 16 16.48 21.29 -22.46
N GLN A 17 17.33 20.84 -23.38
CA GLN A 17 17.11 19.58 -24.08
C GLN A 17 17.57 18.47 -23.13
N ASP A 18 16.65 17.93 -22.33
CA ASP A 18 16.85 16.63 -21.70
C ASP A 18 16.57 15.55 -22.75
N ASP A 19 17.59 14.73 -23.00
CA ASP A 19 17.75 13.76 -24.07
C ASP A 19 16.96 12.46 -23.81
N ARG A 20 15.75 12.59 -23.26
CA ARG A 20 14.87 11.46 -22.94
C ARG A 20 13.50 11.68 -23.56
N GLY A 21 13.44 11.45 -24.86
CA GLY A 21 12.20 11.18 -25.58
C GLY A 21 11.51 9.94 -25.02
N VAL A 22 10.79 10.09 -23.91
CA VAL A 22 9.86 9.08 -23.44
C VAL A 22 8.58 9.22 -24.26
N ASN A 23 8.57 8.59 -25.44
CA ASN A 23 7.33 8.24 -26.12
C ASN A 23 6.61 7.20 -25.25
N LEU A 24 5.74 7.64 -24.33
CA LEU A 24 4.83 6.77 -23.62
C LEU A 24 3.73 6.30 -24.58
N ASN A 25 4.04 5.26 -25.36
CA ASN A 25 3.03 4.51 -26.09
C ASN A 25 2.33 3.56 -25.10
N VAL A 26 1.17 3.98 -24.59
CA VAL A 26 0.39 3.31 -23.53
C VAL A 26 -0.29 2.00 -24.03
N SER A 27 -0.13 1.62 -25.30
CA SER A 27 -0.91 0.53 -25.91
C SER A 27 -0.28 -0.88 -25.90
N SER A 28 0.91 -1.08 -25.32
CA SER A 28 1.67 -2.35 -25.47
C SER A 28 2.16 -3.02 -24.17
N TRP A 29 1.64 -2.66 -23.00
CA TRP A 29 2.18 -3.12 -21.72
C TRP A 29 1.24 -4.08 -20.96
N MET A 30 0.83 -5.17 -21.60
CA MET A 30 0.27 -6.33 -20.92
C MET A 30 0.62 -7.60 -21.70
N ILE A 31 1.61 -8.36 -21.22
CA ILE A 31 1.69 -9.84 -21.18
C ILE A 31 3.01 -10.13 -20.46
N ARG A 32 2.93 -10.37 -19.16
CA ARG A 32 3.89 -11.26 -18.46
C ARG A 32 3.06 -12.31 -17.76
N SER A 33 2.61 -13.27 -18.56
CA SER A 33 2.00 -14.51 -18.12
C SER A 33 3.04 -15.33 -17.35
N ILE A 34 2.81 -15.57 -16.06
CA ILE A 34 3.52 -16.62 -15.32
C ILE A 34 2.84 -17.94 -15.69
N LEU A 35 3.57 -18.76 -16.43
CA LEU A 35 3.17 -20.09 -16.86
C LEU A 35 3.43 -21.06 -15.71
N ILE A 36 2.39 -21.46 -14.98
CA ILE A 36 2.47 -22.56 -14.01
C ILE A 36 2.21 -23.86 -14.77
N ILE A 37 3.27 -24.66 -14.95
CA ILE A 37 3.21 -25.98 -15.57
C ILE A 37 2.66 -26.97 -14.54
N TRP A 38 1.50 -27.56 -14.82
CA TRP A 38 0.96 -28.70 -14.08
C TRP A 38 1.45 -30.00 -14.72
N LEU A 39 2.17 -30.81 -13.95
CA LEU A 39 2.56 -32.18 -14.32
C LEU A 39 1.67 -33.14 -13.52
N THR A 40 0.68 -33.73 -14.19
CA THR A 40 -0.18 -34.77 -13.62
C THR A 40 0.42 -36.15 -13.87
N ALA A 41 0.99 -36.75 -12.82
CA ALA A 41 1.30 -38.17 -12.81
C ALA A 41 0.16 -38.92 -12.11
N SER A 42 -0.64 -39.66 -12.88
CA SER A 42 -1.66 -40.56 -12.36
C SER A 42 -1.00 -41.83 -11.81
N GLY A 43 -0.84 -41.90 -10.49
CA GLY A 43 -0.48 -43.10 -9.76
C GLY A 43 -1.55 -43.42 -8.72
N THR A 44 -2.18 -44.58 -8.84
CA THR A 44 -3.14 -45.12 -7.87
C THR A 44 -2.41 -45.43 -6.56
N VAL A 45 -2.59 -44.59 -5.54
CA VAL A 45 -2.01 -44.78 -4.20
C VAL A 45 -3.10 -45.25 -3.23
N LEU A 46 -2.80 -46.35 -2.54
CA LEU A 46 -3.56 -46.91 -1.43
C LEU A 46 -3.69 -45.87 -0.30
N LEU A 47 -4.95 -45.60 0.10
CA LEU A 47 -5.32 -44.63 1.14
C LEU A 47 -4.89 -45.12 2.53
N GLY A 48 -3.67 -44.81 2.91
CA GLY A 48 -3.35 -44.55 4.31
C GLY A 48 -3.72 -43.10 4.60
N SER A 49 -4.67 -42.85 5.50
CA SER A 49 -5.00 -41.53 6.04
C SER A 49 -3.90 -41.02 6.97
N GLY A 50 -2.66 -40.98 6.49
CA GLY A 50 -1.69 -40.04 7.01
C GLY A 50 -2.11 -38.67 6.52
N GLN A 51 -2.49 -37.76 7.42
CA GLN A 51 -2.59 -36.35 7.07
C GLN A 51 -1.26 -35.97 6.42
N ALA A 52 -1.27 -35.77 5.10
CA ALA A 52 -0.14 -35.19 4.41
C ALA A 52 0.02 -33.80 5.03
N GLN A 53 0.98 -33.66 5.94
CA GLN A 53 1.30 -32.37 6.52
C GLN A 53 1.67 -31.46 5.36
N ALA A 54 0.93 -30.34 5.22
CA ALA A 54 1.25 -29.30 4.27
C ALA A 54 2.74 -28.99 4.35
N ILE A 55 3.43 -29.08 3.21
CA ILE A 55 4.87 -28.90 3.13
C ILE A 55 5.13 -27.44 2.79
N ASP A 56 5.60 -26.68 3.78
CA ASP A 56 6.00 -25.29 3.58
C ASP A 56 7.42 -25.22 3.01
N ARG A 57 7.66 -24.18 2.20
CA ARG A 57 8.97 -23.85 1.64
C ARG A 57 9.32 -22.41 1.98
N VAL A 58 10.49 -22.20 2.55
CA VAL A 58 11.04 -20.87 2.88
C VAL A 58 12.35 -20.69 2.11
N VAL A 59 12.49 -19.59 1.39
CA VAL A 59 13.75 -19.19 0.74
C VAL A 59 14.37 -18.06 1.55
N LEU A 60 15.61 -18.26 1.98
CA LEU A 60 16.37 -17.27 2.73
C LEU A 60 17.56 -16.76 1.91
N GLN A 61 17.85 -15.47 2.06
CA GLN A 61 19.11 -14.87 1.64
C GLN A 61 20.19 -15.22 2.68
N GLN A 62 21.33 -15.76 2.27
CA GLN A 62 22.44 -15.93 3.20
C GLN A 62 23.15 -14.59 3.46
N PRO A 63 23.69 -14.39 4.68
CA PRO A 63 24.53 -13.23 4.98
C PRO A 63 25.74 -13.12 4.03
N ALA A 64 26.24 -11.90 3.84
CA ALA A 64 27.51 -11.60 3.15
C ALA A 64 27.61 -12.04 1.68
N GLY A 65 26.48 -12.11 0.95
CA GLY A 65 26.49 -12.48 -0.47
C GLY A 65 26.64 -13.98 -0.72
N GLY A 66 26.58 -14.81 0.34
CA GLY A 66 26.21 -16.21 0.16
C GLY A 66 24.85 -16.27 -0.55
N GLY A 67 24.65 -17.23 -1.44
CA GLY A 67 23.46 -17.30 -2.28
C GLY A 67 22.14 -17.49 -1.52
N GLN A 68 21.16 -18.06 -2.21
CA GLN A 68 19.87 -18.37 -1.60
C GLN A 68 19.85 -19.82 -1.10
N ILE A 69 19.22 -20.05 0.04
CA ILE A 69 18.97 -21.40 0.58
C ILE A 69 17.46 -21.62 0.73
N ALA A 70 16.98 -22.75 0.22
CA ALA A 70 15.60 -23.17 0.37
C ALA A 70 15.48 -24.23 1.46
N ILE A 71 14.62 -23.97 2.46
CA ILE A 71 14.32 -24.88 3.55
C ILE A 71 12.89 -25.38 3.37
N THR A 72 12.71 -26.69 3.47
CA THR A 72 11.40 -27.35 3.35
C THR A 72 11.02 -27.99 4.69
N GLY A 73 9.82 -27.72 5.18
CA GLY A 73 9.38 -28.12 6.51
C GLY A 73 7.99 -27.62 6.88
N THR A 74 7.74 -27.42 8.16
CA THR A 74 6.52 -26.79 8.67
C THR A 74 6.89 -25.49 9.36
N ILE A 75 6.31 -24.37 8.91
CA ILE A 75 6.46 -23.08 9.56
C ILE A 75 5.62 -23.09 10.82
N LEU A 76 6.29 -22.98 11.96
CA LEU A 76 5.64 -22.94 13.28
C LEU A 76 5.12 -21.54 13.58
N ASP A 77 5.91 -20.52 13.23
CA ASP A 77 5.50 -19.12 13.35
C ASP A 77 6.30 -18.23 12.39
N TYR A 78 5.71 -17.11 11.98
CA TYR A 78 6.35 -16.08 11.18
C TYR A 78 5.87 -14.70 11.65
N THR A 79 6.79 -13.93 12.20
CA THR A 79 6.57 -12.59 12.76
C THR A 79 7.42 -11.54 12.06
N GLY A 80 7.27 -10.27 12.44
CA GLY A 80 8.20 -9.20 12.09
C GLY A 80 9.68 -9.48 12.37
N GLU A 81 9.95 -10.23 13.45
CA GLU A 81 11.31 -10.47 13.93
C GLU A 81 11.94 -11.71 13.32
N SER A 82 11.18 -12.80 13.26
CA SER A 82 11.73 -14.09 12.85
C SER A 82 10.72 -15.03 12.21
N ILE A 83 11.25 -15.96 11.40
CA ILE A 83 10.55 -17.15 10.97
C ILE A 83 11.11 -18.37 11.71
N THR A 84 10.21 -19.22 12.21
CA THR A 84 10.56 -20.46 12.89
C THR A 84 10.04 -21.64 12.08
N ILE A 85 10.94 -22.52 11.65
CA ILE A 85 10.63 -23.66 10.78
C ILE A 85 11.13 -24.96 11.40
N ARG A 86 10.32 -26.01 11.31
CA ARG A 86 10.71 -27.39 11.62
C ARG A 86 11.06 -28.11 10.31
N PRO A 87 12.34 -28.42 10.03
CA PRO A 87 12.72 -29.09 8.79
C PRO A 87 12.12 -30.48 8.65
N ARG A 88 11.79 -30.88 7.42
CA ARG A 88 11.15 -32.18 7.13
C ARG A 88 11.98 -33.40 7.54
N GLN A 89 13.31 -33.32 7.46
CA GLN A 89 14.22 -34.45 7.71
C GLN A 89 14.50 -34.72 9.21
N GLY A 90 13.60 -34.32 10.12
CA GLY A 90 13.79 -34.54 11.57
C GLY A 90 14.87 -33.64 12.18
N GLY A 91 15.14 -32.48 11.58
CA GLY A 91 16.10 -31.50 12.06
C GLY A 91 15.60 -30.73 13.29
N THR A 92 16.53 -30.07 13.99
CA THR A 92 16.19 -29.13 15.07
C THR A 92 15.35 -27.98 14.51
N ILE A 93 14.44 -27.45 15.34
CA ILE A 93 13.67 -26.25 15.01
C ILE A 93 14.67 -25.13 14.74
N ALA A 94 14.62 -24.55 13.54
CA ALA A 94 15.49 -23.46 13.13
C ALA A 94 14.72 -22.14 13.22
N ARG A 95 15.41 -21.10 13.70
CA ARG A 95 14.90 -19.73 13.77
C ARG A 95 15.81 -18.84 12.93
N HIS A 96 15.20 -18.07 12.03
CA HIS A 96 15.89 -17.14 11.13
C HIS A 96 15.28 -15.74 11.25
N VAL A 97 16.06 -14.69 10.98
CA VAL A 97 15.56 -13.31 11.00
C VAL A 97 14.63 -13.09 9.82
N SER A 98 13.50 -12.41 10.03
CA SER A 98 12.50 -12.21 8.98
C SER A 98 13.00 -11.37 7.82
N SER A 99 13.99 -10.50 8.03
CA SER A 99 14.64 -9.71 6.96
C SER A 99 15.37 -10.58 5.94
N ASP A 100 15.75 -11.81 6.30
CA ASP A 100 16.46 -12.73 5.42
C ASP A 100 15.49 -13.53 4.55
N VAL A 101 14.18 -13.48 4.83
CA VAL A 101 13.15 -14.22 4.11
C VAL A 101 12.83 -13.54 2.79
N ILE A 102 13.08 -14.24 1.68
CA ILE A 102 12.78 -13.77 0.33
C ILE A 102 11.39 -14.25 -0.11
N GLU A 103 11.10 -15.53 0.15
CA GLU A 103 9.90 -16.18 -0.36
C GLU A 103 9.38 -17.18 0.68
N VAL A 104 8.07 -17.23 0.85
CA VAL A 104 7.37 -18.27 1.60
C VAL A 104 6.29 -18.86 0.70
N THR A 105 6.34 -20.17 0.51
CA THR A 105 5.32 -20.95 -0.19
C THR A 105 4.66 -21.89 0.81
N THR A 106 3.33 -21.90 0.85
CA THR A 106 2.54 -22.78 1.71
C THR A 106 1.27 -23.21 0.98
N GLU A 107 0.67 -24.29 1.44
CA GLU A 107 -0.68 -24.66 1.03
C GLU A 107 -1.70 -23.94 1.92
N TYR A 108 -2.59 -23.20 1.27
CA TYR A 108 -3.70 -22.52 1.94
C TYR A 108 -4.94 -23.42 1.96
N LEU A 109 -5.84 -23.17 2.93
CA LEU A 109 -7.16 -23.79 2.91
C LEU A 109 -7.88 -23.44 1.59
N PRO A 110 -8.71 -24.35 1.02
CA PRO A 110 -9.46 -24.08 -0.21
C PRO A 110 -10.28 -22.79 -0.13
N GLU A 111 -10.88 -22.53 1.03
CA GLU A 111 -11.60 -21.30 1.35
C GLU A 111 -10.73 -20.04 1.26
N HIS A 112 -9.48 -20.11 1.72
CA HIS A 112 -8.54 -19.00 1.63
C HIS A 112 -8.14 -18.74 0.17
N GLN A 113 -7.86 -19.81 -0.59
CA GLN A 113 -7.51 -19.69 -2.00
C GLN A 113 -8.65 -19.09 -2.84
N LEU A 114 -9.90 -19.47 -2.55
CA LEU A 114 -11.09 -18.87 -3.14
C LEU A 114 -11.16 -17.37 -2.84
N ALA A 115 -10.88 -16.96 -1.60
CA ALA A 115 -10.88 -15.54 -1.25
C ALA A 115 -9.82 -14.75 -2.02
N ILE A 116 -8.62 -15.31 -2.22
CA ILE A 116 -7.55 -14.67 -3.00
C ILE A 116 -8.00 -14.47 -4.46
N ASP A 117 -8.65 -15.47 -5.07
CA ASP A 117 -9.21 -15.36 -6.41
C ASP A 117 -10.31 -14.26 -6.48
N LEU A 118 -11.21 -14.21 -5.50
CA LEU A 118 -12.23 -13.15 -5.40
C LEU A 118 -11.61 -11.76 -5.28
N MET A 119 -10.55 -11.60 -4.48
CA MET A 119 -9.79 -10.33 -4.38
C MET A 119 -9.19 -9.94 -5.74
N SER A 120 -8.60 -10.90 -6.46
CA SER A 120 -7.98 -10.64 -7.78
C SER A 120 -8.98 -10.17 -8.84
N ARG A 121 -10.27 -10.53 -8.68
CA ARG A 121 -11.37 -10.10 -9.55
C ARG A 121 -12.05 -8.81 -9.07
N GLY A 122 -11.60 -8.23 -7.96
CA GLY A 122 -12.18 -7.03 -7.36
C GLY A 122 -13.52 -7.25 -6.64
N ASP A 123 -13.90 -8.51 -6.36
CA ASP A 123 -15.08 -8.85 -5.54
C ASP A 123 -14.71 -8.83 -4.05
N TRP A 124 -14.41 -7.62 -3.57
CA TRP A 124 -13.98 -7.37 -2.19
C TRP A 124 -15.02 -7.81 -1.16
N LYS A 125 -16.31 -7.74 -1.49
CA LYS A 125 -17.40 -8.10 -0.58
C LYS A 125 -17.44 -9.62 -0.37
N ALA A 126 -17.42 -10.41 -1.45
CA ALA A 126 -17.39 -11.87 -1.34
C ALA A 126 -16.08 -12.34 -0.72
N ALA A 127 -14.94 -11.77 -1.13
CA ALA A 127 -13.63 -12.09 -0.55
C ALA A 127 -13.60 -11.88 0.97
N ARG A 128 -14.11 -10.74 1.47
CA ARG A 128 -14.16 -10.47 2.91
C ARG A 128 -15.00 -11.49 3.67
N ALA A 129 -16.18 -11.83 3.15
CA ALA A 129 -17.05 -12.82 3.77
C ALA A 129 -16.33 -14.18 3.88
N GLN A 130 -15.64 -14.58 2.81
CA GLN A 130 -14.86 -15.81 2.76
C GLN A 130 -13.68 -15.78 3.76
N LEU A 131 -12.90 -14.70 3.80
CA LEU A 131 -11.76 -14.55 4.72
C LEU A 131 -12.20 -14.55 6.19
N THR A 132 -13.34 -13.92 6.50
CA THR A 132 -13.88 -13.88 7.86
C THR A 132 -14.30 -15.27 8.34
N ALA A 133 -14.87 -16.10 7.46
CA ALA A 133 -15.14 -17.50 7.78
C ALA A 133 -13.86 -18.35 7.90
N THR A 134 -12.83 -18.01 7.12
CA THR A 134 -11.56 -18.76 7.05
C THR A 134 -10.67 -18.49 8.26
N VAL A 135 -10.61 -17.26 8.77
CA VAL A 135 -9.71 -16.88 9.89
C VAL A 135 -10.01 -17.65 11.18
N GLU A 136 -11.24 -18.14 11.35
CA GLU A 136 -11.66 -18.94 12.51
C GLU A 136 -11.34 -20.43 12.34
N LYS A 137 -11.11 -20.90 11.11
CA LYS A 137 -10.76 -22.30 10.80
C LYS A 137 -9.26 -22.56 10.69
N GLU A 138 -8.48 -21.51 10.44
CA GLU A 138 -7.04 -21.62 10.26
C GLU A 138 -6.32 -21.70 11.61
N ASP A 139 -5.66 -22.83 11.86
CA ASP A 139 -4.93 -23.08 13.10
C ASP A 139 -3.54 -22.41 13.12
N ARG A 140 -2.94 -22.18 11.95
CA ARG A 140 -1.59 -21.58 11.85
C ARG A 140 -1.68 -20.09 12.10
N LEU A 141 -1.22 -19.64 13.27
CA LEU A 141 -1.25 -18.23 13.68
C LEU A 141 -0.66 -17.28 12.62
N TRP A 142 0.45 -17.66 12.00
CA TRP A 142 1.09 -16.85 10.97
C TRP A 142 0.24 -16.71 9.69
N VAL A 143 -0.53 -17.75 9.32
CA VAL A 143 -1.49 -17.66 8.20
C VAL A 143 -2.69 -16.82 8.60
N ARG A 144 -3.16 -16.91 9.85
CA ARG A 144 -4.21 -15.99 10.36
C ARG A 144 -3.79 -14.53 10.25
N ARG A 145 -2.51 -14.20 10.48
CA ARG A 145 -1.98 -12.83 10.26
C ARG A 145 -2.02 -12.41 8.79
N ILE A 146 -1.73 -13.31 7.86
CA ILE A 146 -1.91 -13.07 6.42
C ILE A 146 -3.39 -12.79 6.11
N ILE A 147 -4.30 -13.62 6.61
CA ILE A 147 -5.75 -13.44 6.42
C ILE A 147 -6.21 -12.09 6.99
N LEU A 148 -5.74 -11.70 8.18
CA LEU A 148 -6.04 -10.39 8.76
C LEU A 148 -5.53 -9.25 7.86
N SER A 149 -4.32 -9.34 7.31
CA SER A 149 -3.80 -8.33 6.39
C SER A 149 -4.66 -8.21 5.11
N GLN A 150 -5.20 -9.32 4.62
CA GLN A 150 -6.12 -9.33 3.47
C GLN A 150 -7.50 -8.77 3.84
N LEU A 151 -7.99 -9.03 5.05
CA LEU A 151 -9.22 -8.41 5.57
C LEU A 151 -9.09 -6.89 5.68
N VAL A 152 -7.92 -6.38 6.08
CA VAL A 152 -7.63 -4.94 6.06
C VAL A 152 -7.76 -4.39 4.64
N ARG A 153 -7.16 -5.04 3.64
CA ARG A 153 -7.26 -4.65 2.22
C ARG A 153 -8.70 -4.65 1.71
N CYS A 154 -9.47 -5.71 1.99
CA CYS A 154 -10.87 -5.79 1.58
C CYS A 154 -11.70 -4.67 2.21
N ALA A 155 -11.53 -4.40 3.51
CA ALA A 155 -12.25 -3.34 4.19
C ALA A 155 -11.86 -1.94 3.65
N ALA A 156 -10.58 -1.71 3.36
CA ALA A 156 -10.13 -0.47 2.72
C ALA A 156 -10.75 -0.28 1.32
N ALA A 157 -10.80 -1.34 0.50
CA ALA A 157 -11.41 -1.29 -0.83
C ALA A 157 -12.93 -1.03 -0.81
N LEU A 158 -13.59 -1.38 0.29
CA LEU A 158 -15.02 -1.15 0.53
C LEU A 158 -15.33 0.21 1.18
N ASP A 159 -14.33 1.08 1.38
CA ASP A 159 -14.45 2.37 2.10
C ASP A 159 -14.98 2.18 3.54
N GLU A 160 -14.52 1.12 4.22
CA GLU A 160 -14.89 0.79 5.60
C GLU A 160 -13.69 0.97 6.57
N PRO A 161 -13.25 2.21 6.84
CA PRO A 161 -12.02 2.49 7.60
C PRO A 161 -12.06 1.95 9.04
N LEU A 162 -13.23 1.95 9.69
CA LEU A 162 -13.39 1.40 11.04
C LEU A 162 -13.12 -0.11 11.06
N ALA A 163 -13.66 -0.87 10.10
CA ALA A 163 -13.43 -2.30 10.00
C ALA A 163 -11.96 -2.60 9.66
N ALA A 164 -11.39 -1.87 8.70
CA ALA A 164 -9.98 -1.99 8.32
C ALA A 164 -9.06 -1.79 9.53
N GLY A 165 -9.29 -0.72 10.31
CA GLY A 165 -8.50 -0.43 11.49
C GLY A 165 -8.64 -1.48 12.60
N ARG A 166 -9.83 -2.10 12.77
CA ARG A 166 -10.03 -3.20 13.73
C ARG A 166 -9.26 -4.45 13.34
N TYR A 167 -9.30 -4.86 12.06
CA TYR A 167 -8.50 -6.00 11.59
C TYR A 167 -7.00 -5.73 11.73
N PHE A 168 -6.56 -4.50 11.45
CA PHE A 168 -5.17 -4.12 11.60
C PHE A 168 -4.73 -4.10 13.08
N ALA A 169 -5.56 -3.58 13.98
CA ALA A 169 -5.26 -3.61 15.41
C ALA A 169 -5.17 -5.06 15.95
N ALA A 170 -6.03 -5.97 15.47
CA ALA A 170 -5.96 -7.39 15.81
C ALA A 170 -4.68 -8.06 15.27
N LEU A 171 -4.26 -7.70 14.07
CA LEU A 171 -2.99 -8.13 13.48
C LEU A 171 -1.79 -7.67 14.32
N VAL A 172 -1.74 -6.38 14.67
CA VAL A 172 -0.67 -5.80 15.50
C VAL A 172 -0.67 -6.39 16.92
N GLN A 173 -1.85 -6.70 17.48
CA GLN A 173 -1.95 -7.38 18.77
C GLN A 173 -1.30 -8.78 18.74
N SER A 174 -1.40 -9.48 17.60
CA SER A 174 -0.82 -10.81 17.39
C SER A 174 0.69 -10.75 17.07
N ASP A 175 1.14 -9.68 16.42
CA ASP A 175 2.53 -9.43 16.05
C ASP A 175 2.81 -7.93 15.98
N PRO A 176 3.35 -7.33 17.07
CA PRO A 176 3.57 -5.89 17.14
C PRO A 176 4.54 -5.34 16.09
N GLN A 177 5.41 -6.17 15.52
CA GLN A 177 6.40 -5.79 14.49
C GLN A 177 6.03 -6.33 13.11
N THR A 178 4.76 -6.65 12.88
CA THR A 178 4.30 -7.40 11.71
C THR A 178 4.90 -6.98 10.36
N ILE A 179 5.31 -7.99 9.58
CA ILE A 179 5.74 -7.83 8.18
C ILE A 179 4.64 -7.21 7.29
N HIS A 180 3.39 -7.27 7.76
CA HIS A 180 2.21 -6.74 7.09
C HIS A 180 1.92 -5.27 7.45
N ALA A 181 2.82 -4.56 8.11
CA ALA A 181 2.62 -3.16 8.49
C ALA A 181 2.33 -2.21 7.30
N HIS A 182 2.74 -2.60 6.09
CA HIS A 182 2.44 -1.87 4.85
C HIS A 182 0.94 -1.78 4.50
N VAL A 183 0.10 -2.68 5.02
CA VAL A 183 -1.36 -2.59 4.82
C VAL A 183 -2.05 -1.70 5.84
N ALA A 184 -1.31 -1.02 6.74
CA ALA A 184 -1.89 -0.15 7.75
C ALA A 184 -2.90 0.83 7.13
N PRO A 185 -4.17 0.85 7.58
CA PRO A 185 -5.22 1.69 7.01
C PRO A 185 -5.12 3.11 7.58
N LEU A 186 -3.97 3.74 7.36
CA LEU A 186 -3.73 5.13 7.74
C LEU A 186 -4.53 6.03 6.79
N ASP A 187 -5.04 7.15 7.30
CA ASP A 187 -5.69 8.13 6.43
C ASP A 187 -4.63 8.86 5.60
N TRP A 188 -4.49 8.47 4.34
CA TRP A 188 -3.66 9.12 3.32
C TRP A 188 -4.47 10.07 2.42
N THR A 189 -5.76 10.21 2.71
CA THR A 189 -6.73 10.96 1.93
C THR A 189 -7.18 12.20 2.72
N ASP A 190 -8.22 12.87 2.21
CA ASP A 190 -8.89 13.99 2.89
C ASP A 190 -10.23 13.57 3.51
N HIS A 191 -10.38 12.28 3.82
CA HIS A 191 -11.56 11.76 4.49
C HIS A 191 -11.76 12.45 5.85
N ILE A 192 -13.01 12.80 6.14
CA ILE A 192 -13.40 13.31 7.46
C ILE A 192 -13.98 12.11 8.20
N PRO A 193 -13.36 11.66 9.29
CA PRO A 193 -13.82 10.48 10.03
C PRO A 193 -15.20 10.73 10.63
N ASP A 194 -16.05 9.71 10.62
CA ASP A 194 -17.32 9.73 11.34
C ASP A 194 -17.11 9.55 12.85
N GLU A 195 -18.15 9.78 13.64
CA GLU A 195 -18.07 9.69 15.11
C GLU A 195 -17.62 8.30 15.61
N PRO A 196 -18.14 7.17 15.09
CA PRO A 196 -17.65 5.85 15.47
C PRO A 196 -16.15 5.65 15.21
N LEU A 197 -15.64 6.10 14.06
CA LEU A 197 -14.21 6.02 13.75
C LEU A 197 -13.39 6.92 14.67
N LEU A 198 -13.84 8.14 14.96
CA LEU A 198 -13.16 9.06 15.88
C LEU A 198 -13.04 8.46 17.29
N LEU A 199 -14.12 7.89 17.83
CA LEU A 199 -14.10 7.23 19.14
C LEU A 199 -13.13 6.04 19.16
N GLN A 200 -13.12 5.24 18.09
CA GLN A 200 -12.21 4.11 17.99
C GLN A 200 -10.74 4.57 17.84
N ALA A 201 -10.49 5.62 17.07
CA ALA A 201 -9.15 6.17 16.88
C ALA A 201 -8.55 6.74 18.17
N GLN A 202 -9.37 7.35 19.04
CA GLN A 202 -8.97 7.75 20.39
C GLN A 202 -8.55 6.56 21.26
N GLN A 203 -9.20 5.40 21.11
CA GLN A 203 -8.79 4.18 21.81
C GLN A 203 -7.47 3.64 21.25
N TRP A 204 -7.29 3.65 19.93
CA TRP A 204 -6.04 3.22 19.29
C TRP A 204 -4.85 4.09 19.69
N LEU A 205 -5.03 5.41 19.83
CA LEU A 205 -4.02 6.33 20.36
C LEU A 205 -3.51 5.96 21.76
N LYS A 206 -4.33 5.26 22.57
CA LYS A 206 -3.98 4.82 23.92
C LYS A 206 -3.36 3.42 23.95
N SER A 207 -3.18 2.78 22.80
CA SER A 207 -2.65 1.42 22.71
C SER A 207 -1.19 1.35 23.18
N SER A 208 -0.81 0.23 23.79
CA SER A 208 0.61 -0.09 24.06
C SER A 208 1.41 -0.31 22.77
N HIS A 209 0.75 -0.66 21.66
CA HIS A 209 1.39 -0.97 20.40
C HIS A 209 1.57 0.26 19.49
N ARG A 210 2.79 0.43 18.98
CA ARG A 210 3.20 1.62 18.22
C ARG A 210 2.44 1.80 16.91
N LEU A 211 2.31 0.73 16.12
CA LEU A 211 1.54 0.76 14.86
C LEU A 211 0.04 1.05 15.09
N THR A 212 -0.52 0.61 16.21
CA THR A 212 -1.90 0.95 16.58
C THR A 212 -2.04 2.41 16.97
N ARG A 213 -1.07 2.98 17.72
CA ARG A 213 -1.07 4.43 18.01
C ARG A 213 -0.91 5.27 16.75
N LEU A 214 -0.03 4.86 15.83
CA LEU A 214 0.11 5.46 14.50
C LEU A 214 -1.22 5.48 13.73
N LEU A 215 -1.95 4.35 13.73
CA LEU A 215 -3.27 4.25 13.13
C LEU A 215 -4.23 5.28 13.75
N GLY A 216 -4.35 5.30 15.09
CA GLY A 216 -5.20 6.27 15.78
C GLY A 216 -4.83 7.72 15.47
N ALA A 217 -3.53 8.04 15.49
CA ALA A 217 -3.02 9.37 15.19
C ALA A 217 -3.37 9.82 13.76
N SER A 218 -3.27 8.93 12.77
CA SER A 218 -3.56 9.26 11.37
C SER A 218 -5.01 9.71 11.15
N HIS A 219 -5.98 9.11 11.87
CA HIS A 219 -7.41 9.39 11.72
C HIS A 219 -7.85 10.65 12.46
N VAL A 220 -7.18 11.03 13.56
CA VAL A 220 -7.54 12.25 14.31
C VAL A 220 -6.60 13.42 14.03
N LEU A 221 -5.69 13.29 13.07
CA LEU A 221 -4.66 14.29 12.76
C LEU A 221 -5.23 15.66 12.36
N ARG A 222 -6.44 15.66 11.78
CA ARG A 222 -7.18 16.88 11.35
C ARG A 222 -8.23 17.33 12.37
N ASP A 223 -8.44 16.57 13.44
CA ASP A 223 -9.37 16.95 14.49
C ASP A 223 -8.81 18.16 15.27
N HIS A 224 -9.66 19.14 15.54
CA HIS A 224 -9.21 20.38 16.19
C HIS A 224 -8.72 20.15 17.63
N ASN A 225 -9.35 19.21 18.35
CA ASN A 225 -9.05 18.97 19.75
C ASN A 225 -7.95 17.92 19.93
N LEU A 226 -7.99 16.87 19.11
CA LEU A 226 -7.09 15.71 19.20
C LEU A 226 -5.87 15.81 18.28
N GLY A 227 -5.90 16.69 17.28
CA GLY A 227 -4.81 16.90 16.33
C GLY A 227 -3.46 17.18 17.00
N PRO A 228 -3.35 18.09 17.99
CA PRO A 228 -2.11 18.32 18.71
C PRO A 228 -1.57 17.07 19.42
N GLN A 229 -2.46 16.26 20.01
CA GLN A 229 -2.08 14.99 20.65
C GLN A 229 -1.59 13.98 19.60
N ALA A 230 -2.25 13.87 18.45
CA ALA A 230 -1.82 13.01 17.36
C ALA A 230 -0.44 13.41 16.82
N VAL A 231 -0.19 14.71 16.61
CA VAL A 231 1.12 15.21 16.17
C VAL A 231 2.20 14.87 17.19
N ALA A 232 1.93 15.07 18.49
CA ALA A 232 2.87 14.71 19.55
C ALA A 232 3.20 13.20 19.54
N GLU A 233 2.19 12.34 19.38
CA GLU A 233 2.40 10.89 19.28
C GLU A 233 3.22 10.52 18.03
N LEU A 234 2.92 11.09 16.86
CA LEU A 234 3.69 10.86 15.65
C LEU A 234 5.17 11.26 15.80
N GLN A 235 5.45 12.36 16.53
CA GLN A 235 6.82 12.78 16.83
C GLN A 235 7.54 11.81 17.77
N ILE A 236 6.84 11.19 18.72
CA ILE A 236 7.39 10.12 19.57
C ILE A 236 7.74 8.90 18.72
N ILE A 237 6.81 8.47 17.85
CA ILE A 237 7.00 7.33 16.94
C ILE A 237 8.18 7.58 15.99
N LEU A 238 8.33 8.80 15.48
CA LEU A 238 9.42 9.18 14.59
C LEU A 238 10.82 8.99 15.23
N ARG A 239 10.92 9.03 16.55
CA ARG A 239 12.19 8.84 17.29
C ARG A 239 12.48 7.37 17.63
N SER A 240 11.60 6.45 17.23
CA SER A 240 11.79 5.02 17.49
C SER A 240 12.85 4.39 16.60
N ASP A 241 13.33 3.24 17.04
CA ASP A 241 14.23 2.31 16.34
C ASP A 241 13.51 1.49 15.26
N GLU A 242 12.20 1.30 15.40
CA GLU A 242 11.37 0.59 14.44
C GLU A 242 11.20 1.39 13.14
N ILE A 243 11.97 1.00 12.11
CA ILE A 243 12.02 1.71 10.84
C ILE A 243 10.65 1.86 10.18
N THR A 244 9.82 0.82 10.21
CA THR A 244 8.50 0.83 9.56
C THR A 244 7.57 1.86 10.17
N ALA A 245 7.40 1.84 11.51
CA ALA A 245 6.56 2.81 12.20
C ALA A 245 7.08 4.24 12.04
N ARG A 246 8.41 4.43 12.11
CA ARG A 246 9.06 5.73 11.90
C ARG A 246 8.79 6.28 10.50
N THR A 247 8.96 5.46 9.47
CA THR A 247 8.74 5.85 8.07
C THR A 247 7.30 6.26 7.82
N LEU A 248 6.33 5.47 8.29
CA LEU A 248 4.92 5.80 8.13
C LEU A 248 4.51 7.06 8.93
N ALA A 249 5.06 7.24 10.14
CA ALA A 249 4.85 8.45 10.94
C ALA A 249 5.40 9.70 10.26
N GLN A 250 6.56 9.59 9.60
CA GLN A 250 7.14 10.68 8.83
C GLN A 250 6.22 11.14 7.70
N GLY A 251 5.65 10.20 6.93
CA GLY A 251 4.67 10.53 5.89
C GLY A 251 3.41 11.21 6.43
N GLN A 252 2.91 10.77 7.59
CA GLN A 252 1.76 11.40 8.25
C GLN A 252 2.08 12.83 8.74
N LEU A 253 3.29 13.09 9.22
CA LEU A 253 3.73 14.44 9.57
C LEU A 253 3.87 15.34 8.35
N TRP A 254 4.31 14.82 7.19
CA TRP A 254 4.29 15.56 5.93
C TRP A 254 2.85 15.93 5.54
N LYS A 255 1.91 14.99 5.65
CA LYS A 255 0.47 15.24 5.41
C LYS A 255 -0.06 16.35 6.33
N HIS A 256 0.31 16.33 7.62
CA HIS A 256 -0.08 17.38 8.57
C HIS A 256 0.41 18.76 8.11
N ARG A 257 1.69 18.89 7.77
CA ARG A 257 2.29 20.15 7.29
C ARG A 257 1.66 20.64 6.00
N LEU A 258 1.39 19.73 5.07
CA LEU A 258 0.67 20.03 3.84
C LEU A 258 -0.73 20.57 4.13
N ASN A 259 -1.48 19.98 5.06
CA ASN A 259 -2.81 20.46 5.43
C ASN A 259 -2.79 21.83 6.11
N ALA A 260 -1.70 22.15 6.83
CA ALA A 260 -1.48 23.47 7.42
C ALA A 260 -1.02 24.52 6.39
N LEU A 261 -0.72 24.11 5.14
CA LEU A 261 -0.13 24.94 4.09
C LEU A 261 1.23 25.55 4.52
N GLU A 262 1.95 24.87 5.41
CA GLU A 262 3.24 25.29 5.97
C GLU A 262 4.41 24.59 5.26
N LEU A 263 4.50 24.79 3.94
CA LEU A 263 5.55 24.19 3.11
C LEU A 263 5.88 25.02 1.88
N THR A 264 7.03 24.70 1.28
CA THR A 264 7.51 25.25 0.00
C THR A 264 7.60 24.16 -1.07
N SER A 265 7.61 24.55 -2.35
CA SER A 265 7.78 23.60 -3.46
C SER A 265 9.11 22.84 -3.39
N THR A 266 10.17 23.50 -2.90
CA THR A 266 11.48 22.88 -2.65
C THR A 266 11.41 21.79 -1.58
N GLU A 267 10.56 21.95 -0.56
CA GLU A 267 10.37 20.90 0.46
C GLU A 267 9.66 19.68 -0.12
N VAL A 268 8.65 19.86 -0.98
CA VAL A 268 7.99 18.75 -1.68
C VAL A 268 9.01 17.96 -2.51
N ALA A 269 9.89 18.63 -3.24
CA ALA A 269 10.96 17.97 -4.00
C ALA A 269 11.94 17.19 -3.11
N ARG A 270 12.26 17.70 -1.91
CA ARG A 270 13.11 16.97 -0.94
C ARG A 270 12.40 15.73 -0.37
N TRP A 271 11.10 15.83 -0.11
CA TRP A 271 10.32 14.67 0.32
C TRP A 271 10.26 13.60 -0.78
N GLU A 272 10.17 14.01 -2.05
CA GLU A 272 10.24 13.11 -3.20
C GLU A 272 11.59 12.40 -3.33
N GLU A 273 12.71 13.05 -3.02
CA GLU A 273 14.00 12.35 -2.99
C GLU A 273 14.07 11.39 -1.80
N THR A 274 13.54 11.80 -0.65
CA THR A 274 13.55 10.99 0.58
C THR A 274 12.72 9.71 0.42
N ILE A 275 11.53 9.78 -0.18
CA ILE A 275 10.63 8.63 -0.32
C ILE A 275 11.22 7.54 -1.22
N ARG A 276 12.09 7.89 -2.18
CA ARG A 276 12.76 6.92 -3.07
C ARG A 276 13.72 5.99 -2.33
N SER A 277 14.21 6.39 -1.15
CA SER A 277 15.06 5.53 -0.31
C SER A 277 14.24 4.65 0.65
N TRP A 278 12.92 4.79 0.69
CA TRP A 278 12.07 3.99 1.56
C TRP A 278 11.82 2.61 0.95
N PRO A 279 11.57 1.56 1.76
CA PRO A 279 11.09 0.28 1.24
C PRO A 279 9.83 0.48 0.40
N ASP A 280 9.77 -0.11 -0.80
CA ASP A 280 8.70 0.08 -1.78
C ASP A 280 7.29 -0.04 -1.17
N ARG A 281 7.09 -1.03 -0.29
CA ARG A 281 5.79 -1.28 0.34
C ARG A 281 5.32 -0.16 1.28
N LEU A 282 6.20 0.72 1.73
CA LEU A 282 5.87 1.83 2.65
C LEU A 282 5.71 3.18 1.93
N GLN A 283 6.09 3.26 0.66
CA GLN A 283 5.99 4.48 -0.15
C GLN A 283 4.56 4.91 -0.53
N PRO A 284 3.57 4.03 -0.80
CA PRO A 284 2.33 4.42 -1.50
C PRO A 284 1.59 5.59 -0.85
N GLY A 285 1.47 5.56 0.47
CA GLY A 285 0.80 6.61 1.24
C GLY A 285 1.49 7.97 1.14
N ALA A 286 2.81 8.01 1.25
CA ALA A 286 3.54 9.28 1.20
C ALA A 286 3.58 9.86 -0.23
N TRP A 287 3.52 9.03 -1.28
CA TRP A 287 3.37 9.53 -2.65
C TRP A 287 2.07 10.34 -2.85
N THR A 288 0.99 10.05 -2.11
CA THR A 288 -0.24 10.86 -2.17
C THR A 288 0.01 12.27 -1.62
N VAL A 289 0.84 12.38 -0.58
CA VAL A 289 1.23 13.66 0.02
C VAL A 289 2.10 14.46 -0.94
N ILE A 290 3.06 13.82 -1.62
CA ILE A 290 3.89 14.46 -2.65
C ILE A 290 3.03 15.01 -3.79
N ALA A 291 2.15 14.17 -4.34
CA ALA A 291 1.30 14.55 -5.45
C ALA A 291 0.41 15.75 -5.09
N ARG A 292 -0.21 15.74 -3.90
CA ARG A 292 -0.97 16.88 -3.39
C ARG A 292 -0.13 18.12 -3.14
N GLY A 293 1.12 17.96 -2.71
CA GLY A 293 2.08 19.06 -2.61
C GLY A 293 2.28 19.74 -3.97
N HIS A 294 2.48 18.97 -5.04
CA HIS A 294 2.59 19.52 -6.39
C HIS A 294 1.30 20.19 -6.86
N GLU A 295 0.13 19.62 -6.59
CA GLU A 295 -1.17 20.26 -6.89
C GLU A 295 -1.30 21.61 -6.19
N HIS A 296 -0.91 21.70 -4.92
CA HIS A 296 -0.98 22.95 -4.15
C HIS A 296 -0.16 24.08 -4.81
N PHE A 297 0.96 23.75 -5.44
CA PHE A 297 1.81 24.70 -6.16
C PHE A 297 1.46 24.83 -7.66
N GLY A 298 0.35 24.24 -8.13
CA GLY A 298 -0.06 24.28 -9.54
C GLY A 298 0.89 23.53 -10.49
N GLN A 299 1.71 22.62 -9.96
CA GLN A 299 2.66 21.81 -10.71
C GLN A 299 1.97 20.55 -11.25
N TRP A 300 0.96 20.76 -12.09
CA TRP A 300 0.06 19.70 -12.55
C TRP A 300 0.75 18.51 -13.24
N PRO A 301 1.77 18.69 -14.10
CA PRO A 301 2.50 17.56 -14.67
C PRO A 301 3.19 16.69 -13.61
N GLN A 302 3.82 17.31 -12.62
CA GLN A 302 4.49 16.61 -11.51
C GLN A 302 3.47 15.91 -10.60
N ALA A 303 2.34 16.57 -10.32
CA ALA A 303 1.23 15.97 -9.59
C ALA A 303 0.69 14.73 -10.30
N ALA A 304 0.42 14.81 -11.61
CA ALA A 304 -0.06 13.69 -12.42
C ALA A 304 0.93 12.51 -12.39
N ALA A 305 2.23 12.78 -12.58
CA ALA A 305 3.27 11.76 -12.52
C ALA A 305 3.33 11.06 -11.15
N ALA A 306 3.27 11.82 -10.06
CA ALA A 306 3.26 11.29 -8.71
C ALA A 306 2.01 10.45 -8.42
N TRP A 307 0.83 10.89 -8.90
CA TRP A 307 -0.43 10.16 -8.73
C TRP A 307 -0.45 8.81 -9.47
N ILE A 308 -0.04 8.79 -10.75
CA ILE A 308 -0.07 7.59 -11.59
C ILE A 308 0.90 6.51 -11.11
N ARG A 309 1.94 6.91 -10.39
CA ARG A 309 2.88 5.97 -9.77
C ARG A 309 2.16 4.95 -8.90
N LEU A 310 1.08 5.32 -8.23
CA LEU A 310 0.34 4.40 -7.36
C LEU A 310 -0.29 3.22 -8.10
N PRO A 311 -1.21 3.42 -9.06
CA PRO A 311 -1.84 2.32 -9.78
C PRO A 311 -0.87 1.51 -10.66
N VAL A 312 0.31 2.06 -10.98
CA VAL A 312 1.34 1.40 -11.81
C VAL A 312 2.36 0.62 -10.99
N ALA A 313 2.98 1.25 -9.98
CA ALA A 313 4.08 0.66 -9.22
C ALA A 313 3.60 -0.11 -7.98
N PHE A 314 2.40 0.19 -7.47
CA PHE A 314 1.89 -0.37 -6.22
C PHE A 314 0.50 -1.01 -6.41
N PRO A 315 0.39 -2.08 -7.23
CA PRO A 315 -0.90 -2.67 -7.57
C PRO A 315 -1.63 -3.29 -6.37
N ASP A 316 -0.94 -3.59 -5.27
CA ASP A 316 -1.52 -4.19 -4.06
C ASP A 316 -2.29 -3.21 -3.15
N VAL A 317 -2.33 -1.92 -3.50
CA VAL A 317 -2.94 -0.86 -2.67
C VAL A 317 -4.25 -0.38 -3.30
N ASP A 318 -5.15 -1.32 -3.57
CA ASP A 318 -6.32 -1.15 -4.46
C ASP A 318 -7.14 0.12 -4.19
N ALA A 319 -7.51 0.36 -2.92
CA ALA A 319 -8.30 1.54 -2.54
C ALA A 319 -7.57 2.87 -2.82
N LEU A 320 -6.29 2.92 -2.45
CA LEU A 320 -5.46 4.12 -2.62
C LEU A 320 -5.08 4.32 -4.09
N ALA A 321 -4.89 3.24 -4.84
CA ALA A 321 -4.65 3.27 -6.28
C ALA A 321 -5.87 3.82 -7.04
N ALA A 322 -7.09 3.44 -6.65
CA ALA A 322 -8.33 3.99 -7.21
C ALA A 322 -8.46 5.50 -6.92
N TYR A 323 -8.19 5.92 -5.68
CA TYR A 323 -8.14 7.34 -5.30
C TYR A 323 -7.11 8.11 -6.13
N ALA A 324 -5.87 7.63 -6.14
CA ALA A 324 -4.76 8.25 -6.84
C ALA A 324 -4.99 8.31 -8.34
N GLY A 325 -5.58 7.28 -8.94
CA GLY A 325 -5.90 7.27 -10.36
C GLY A 325 -6.90 8.36 -10.76
N LEU A 326 -7.96 8.54 -9.97
CA LEU A 326 -8.91 9.64 -10.18
C LEU A 326 -8.25 11.00 -10.01
N ARG A 327 -7.42 11.18 -8.98
CA ARG A 327 -6.67 12.42 -8.77
C ARG A 327 -5.67 12.70 -9.90
N GLY A 328 -5.01 11.66 -10.42
CA GLY A 328 -4.13 11.75 -11.59
C GLY A 328 -4.88 12.16 -12.86
N ALA A 329 -6.07 11.62 -13.09
CA ALA A 329 -6.94 12.02 -14.20
C ALA A 329 -7.33 13.51 -14.12
N ILE A 330 -7.68 13.99 -12.91
CA ILE A 330 -7.95 15.40 -12.66
C ILE A 330 -6.69 16.25 -12.89
N ALA A 331 -5.53 15.83 -12.39
CA ALA A 331 -4.27 16.55 -12.60
C ALA A 331 -3.89 16.64 -14.10
N PHE A 332 -4.17 15.60 -14.90
CA PHE A 332 -4.02 15.68 -16.35
C PHE A 332 -4.95 16.70 -17.00
N GLN A 333 -6.20 16.78 -16.54
CA GLN A 333 -7.15 17.78 -17.03
C GLN A 333 -6.64 19.19 -16.74
N GLU A 334 -6.18 19.45 -15.51
CA GLU A 334 -5.62 20.75 -15.11
C GLU A 334 -4.32 21.10 -15.87
N ALA A 335 -3.55 20.08 -16.27
CA ALA A 335 -2.40 20.23 -17.16
C ALA A 335 -2.77 20.44 -18.65
N GLY A 336 -4.06 20.46 -19.00
CA GLY A 336 -4.54 20.56 -20.39
C GLY A 336 -4.43 19.27 -21.21
N GLN A 337 -4.09 18.14 -20.59
CA GLN A 337 -3.93 16.83 -21.22
C GLN A 337 -5.25 16.03 -21.22
N PHE A 338 -6.29 16.56 -21.85
CA PHE A 338 -7.65 15.99 -21.80
C PHE A 338 -7.76 14.54 -22.30
N ALA A 339 -6.98 14.16 -23.32
CA ALA A 339 -6.97 12.79 -23.83
C ALA A 339 -6.41 11.79 -22.80
N ALA A 340 -5.32 12.16 -22.11
CA ALA A 340 -4.74 11.36 -21.03
C ALA A 340 -5.68 11.31 -19.82
N ALA A 341 -6.29 12.44 -19.47
CA ALA A 341 -7.30 12.54 -18.41
C ALA A 341 -8.47 11.58 -18.65
N ARG A 342 -9.03 11.56 -19.87
CA ARG A 342 -10.11 10.65 -20.26
C ARG A 342 -9.69 9.19 -20.19
N THR A 343 -8.55 8.84 -20.79
CA THR A 343 -8.01 7.47 -20.78
C THR A 343 -7.83 6.94 -19.36
N MET A 344 -7.21 7.75 -18.49
CA MET A 344 -7.02 7.41 -17.08
C MET A 344 -8.37 7.23 -16.36
N GLY A 345 -9.33 8.14 -16.57
CA GLY A 345 -10.66 8.02 -15.96
C GLY A 345 -11.39 6.75 -16.37
N GLU A 346 -11.31 6.38 -17.66
CA GLU A 346 -11.92 5.16 -18.19
C GLU A 346 -11.28 3.91 -17.55
N GLU A 347 -9.95 3.85 -17.49
CA GLU A 347 -9.22 2.76 -16.84
C GLU A 347 -9.65 2.60 -15.38
N ILE A 348 -9.70 3.70 -14.61
CA ILE A 348 -10.07 3.65 -13.20
C ILE A 348 -11.53 3.24 -13.01
N SER A 349 -12.43 3.70 -13.88
CA SER A 349 -13.84 3.32 -13.82
C SER A 349 -14.06 1.83 -14.07
N GLN A 350 -13.24 1.22 -14.94
CA GLN A 350 -13.32 -0.21 -15.28
C GLN A 350 -12.61 -1.07 -14.25
N ARG A 351 -11.33 -0.77 -13.97
CA ARG A 351 -10.48 -1.57 -13.08
C ARG A 351 -10.96 -1.54 -11.63
N PHE A 352 -11.50 -0.41 -11.18
CA PHE A 352 -11.91 -0.21 -9.79
C PHE A 352 -13.42 0.03 -9.63
N ALA A 353 -14.25 -0.52 -10.54
CA ALA A 353 -15.70 -0.31 -10.59
C ALA A 353 -16.43 -0.60 -9.27
N SER A 354 -15.92 -1.53 -8.46
CA SER A 354 -16.50 -1.91 -7.16
C SER A 354 -16.19 -0.92 -6.04
N THR A 355 -15.16 -0.10 -6.19
CA THR A 355 -14.73 0.91 -5.19
C THR A 355 -15.53 2.21 -5.30
N ARG A 356 -15.48 3.04 -4.25
CA ARG A 356 -16.03 4.41 -4.29
C ARG A 356 -15.41 5.24 -5.41
N HIS A 357 -14.08 5.26 -5.51
CA HIS A 357 -13.38 6.13 -6.46
C HIS A 357 -13.54 5.69 -7.93
N GLY A 358 -13.77 4.40 -8.21
CA GLY A 358 -14.17 3.95 -9.55
C GLY A 358 -15.56 4.48 -9.96
N LYS A 359 -16.51 4.54 -9.01
CA LYS A 359 -17.82 5.16 -9.24
C LYS A 359 -17.70 6.67 -9.41
N ASP A 360 -16.87 7.32 -8.60
CA ASP A 360 -16.58 8.76 -8.73
C ASP A 360 -15.95 9.07 -10.10
N ALA A 361 -15.02 8.24 -10.58
CA ALA A 361 -14.44 8.36 -11.92
C ALA A 361 -15.49 8.23 -13.04
N THR A 362 -16.43 7.28 -12.90
CA THR A 362 -17.55 7.13 -13.84
C THR A 362 -18.41 8.39 -13.90
N ASN A 363 -18.64 9.04 -12.76
CA ASN A 363 -19.42 10.28 -12.70
C ASN A 363 -18.63 11.48 -13.24
N TRP A 364 -17.34 11.56 -12.92
CA TRP A 364 -16.43 12.59 -13.43
C TRP A 364 -16.27 12.54 -14.96
N LEU A 365 -16.18 11.35 -15.56
CA LEU A 365 -16.12 11.21 -17.03
C LEU A 365 -17.33 11.83 -17.75
N LYS A 366 -18.51 11.86 -17.10
CA LYS A 366 -19.72 12.49 -17.67
C LYS A 366 -19.63 14.01 -17.69
N THR A 367 -18.78 14.60 -16.86
CA THR A 367 -18.59 16.06 -16.78
C THR A 367 -17.44 16.55 -17.67
N LEU A 368 -16.56 15.64 -18.08
CA LEU A 368 -15.43 15.91 -18.97
C LEU A 368 -15.93 16.17 -20.40
N LYS A 369 -16.00 17.45 -20.79
CA LYS A 369 -16.46 17.90 -22.11
C LYS A 369 -15.45 17.58 -23.22
#